data_AF-A0A9P6XMK5-F1
#
_entry.id   AF-A0A9P6XMK5-F1
#
_cell.length_a   1.000
_cell.length_b   1.000
_cell.length_c   1.000
_cell.angle_alpha   90.00
_cell.angle_beta   90.00
_cell.angle_gamma   90.00
#
_symmetry.space_group_name_H-M   'P 1'
#
loop_
_entity.id
_entity.type
_entity.pdbx_description
1 polymer ?
#
loop_
_entity_poly.entity_id
_entity_poly.type
_entity_poly.pdbx_seq_one_letter_code
_entity_poly.pdbx_strand_id
1 'polypeptide(L)'
;MVFSDETKINVWGSDGVKYYRKRPDDKLRFHHLDLTVKGGGGSVMMWGCITYNSPGYACRIYDGTMKKEDYVHAHPVTMAQTASVPT
;
A
#
# COMPACT_ATOMS: atom_id res chain seq x y z
N MET A 1 -17.63 6.40 13.58
CA MET A 1 -16.33 5.74 13.85
C MET A 1 -15.50 5.82 12.58
N VAL A 2 -14.23 6.20 12.69
CA VAL A 2 -13.29 6.33 11.56
C VAL A 2 -12.08 5.44 11.87
N PHE A 3 -11.72 4.58 10.93
CA PHE A 3 -10.49 3.80 10.96
C PHE A 3 -9.48 4.47 10.03
N SER A 4 -8.23 4.57 10.44
CA SER A 4 -7.15 5.11 9.60
C SER A 4 -5.93 4.22 9.73
N ASP A 5 -5.22 4.00 8.64
CA ASP A 5 -4.02 3.18 8.63
C ASP A 5 -3.08 3.55 7.48
N GLU A 6 -1.85 3.03 7.55
CA GLU A 6 -0.78 3.23 6.58
C GLU A 6 -0.49 1.93 5.85
N THR A 7 -0.42 1.98 4.52
CA THR A 7 -0.14 0.80 3.71
C THR A 7 0.98 1.02 2.72
N LYS A 8 1.87 0.04 2.62
CA LYS A 8 2.93 -0.03 1.61
C LYS A 8 2.41 -0.81 0.40
N ILE A 9 2.41 -0.18 -0.76
CA ILE A 9 2.01 -0.77 -2.02
C ILE A 9 3.25 -0.92 -2.89
N ASN A 10 3.68 -2.17 -3.12
CA ASN A 10 4.79 -2.46 -4.03
C ASN A 10 4.33 -2.39 -5.49
N VAL A 11 5.14 -1.77 -6.35
CA VAL A 11 4.85 -1.73 -7.79
C VAL A 11 5.11 -3.09 -8.45
N TRP A 12 6.09 -3.85 -7.93
CA TRP A 12 6.40 -5.20 -8.41
C TRP A 12 6.46 -6.21 -7.26
N GLY A 13 5.59 -7.22 -7.33
CA GLY A 13 5.58 -8.35 -6.41
C GLY A 13 5.15 -7.98 -4.99
N SER A 14 4.72 -8.98 -4.23
CA SER A 14 4.51 -8.82 -2.79
C SER A 14 5.84 -8.97 -2.03
N ASP A 15 5.92 -8.38 -0.84
CA ASP A 15 7.00 -8.64 0.13
C ASP A 15 6.91 -10.06 0.73
N GLY A 16 5.88 -10.82 0.35
CA GLY A 16 5.61 -12.16 0.87
C GLY A 16 6.40 -13.27 0.18
N VAL A 17 6.37 -14.46 0.78
CA VAL A 17 7.02 -15.66 0.24
C VAL A 17 6.35 -16.05 -1.08
N LYS A 18 7.16 -16.24 -2.12
CA LYS A 18 6.72 -16.77 -3.40
C LYS A 18 6.92 -18.27 -3.44
N TYR A 19 5.87 -18.98 -3.84
CA TYR A 19 5.87 -20.43 -3.95
C TYR A 19 5.89 -20.84 -5.42
N TYR A 20 6.71 -21.84 -5.75
CA TYR A 20 6.67 -22.50 -7.05
C TYR A 20 6.52 -24.01 -6.85
N ARG A 21 5.95 -24.69 -7.84
CA ARG A 21 5.81 -26.15 -7.86
C ARG A 21 6.63 -26.73 -8.99
N LYS A 22 7.43 -27.75 -8.69
CA LYS A 22 8.31 -28.43 -9.66
C LYS A 22 8.33 -29.92 -9.38
N ARG A 23 8.43 -30.75 -10.43
CA ARG A 23 8.75 -32.18 -10.30
C ARG A 23 10.25 -32.37 -9.97
N PRO A 24 10.65 -33.45 -9.26
CA PRO A 24 12.02 -33.62 -8.77
C PRO A 24 13.10 -33.43 -9.84
N ASP A 25 12.94 -34.11 -10.98
CA ASP A 25 13.96 -34.18 -12.06
C ASP A 25 13.85 -33.10 -13.13
N ASP A 26 12.84 -32.22 -13.06
CA ASP A 26 12.68 -31.21 -14.12
C ASP A 26 13.80 -30.16 -14.06
N LYS A 27 14.07 -29.42 -15.13
CA LYS A 27 15.00 -28.27 -15.01
C LYS A 27 14.24 -27.05 -14.49
N LEU A 28 14.92 -26.17 -13.75
CA LEU A 28 14.35 -24.86 -13.41
C LEU A 28 14.12 -24.09 -14.71
N ARG A 29 12.87 -23.73 -14.99
CA ARG A 29 12.48 -22.93 -16.14
C ARG A 29 12.36 -21.48 -15.69
N PHE A 30 12.41 -20.54 -16.62
CA PHE A 30 12.27 -19.11 -16.32
C PHE A 30 10.99 -18.78 -15.52
N HIS A 31 9.90 -19.53 -15.70
CA HIS A 31 8.66 -19.34 -14.94
C HIS A 31 8.72 -19.87 -13.49
N HIS A 32 9.76 -20.62 -13.12
CA HIS A 32 10.05 -21.06 -11.75
C HIS A 32 11.00 -20.10 -11.03
N LEU A 33 11.60 -19.16 -11.76
CA LEU A 33 12.55 -18.20 -11.22
C LEU A 33 11.84 -16.87 -11.02
N ASP A 34 11.99 -16.34 -9.83
CA ASP A 34 11.56 -14.99 -9.55
C ASP A 34 12.70 -14.03 -9.91
N LEU A 35 12.58 -13.42 -11.10
CA LEU A 35 13.54 -12.44 -11.57
C LEU A 35 13.42 -11.19 -10.70
N THR A 36 14.30 -11.11 -9.70
CA THR A 36 14.48 -9.91 -8.89
C THR A 36 15.09 -8.83 -9.78
N VAL A 37 14.28 -7.84 -10.16
CA VAL A 37 14.78 -6.64 -10.84
C VAL A 37 15.77 -5.95 -9.90
N LYS A 38 17.07 -5.99 -10.25
CA LYS A 38 18.11 -5.23 -9.54
C LYS A 38 17.81 -3.75 -9.71
N GLY A 39 17.18 -3.18 -8.69
CA GLY A 39 16.71 -1.80 -8.70
C GLY A 39 15.61 -1.57 -7.68
N GLY A 40 14.88 -2.63 -7.29
CA GLY A 40 13.69 -2.50 -6.46
C GLY A 40 12.65 -1.71 -7.23
N GLY A 41 11.59 -2.37 -7.69
CA GLY A 41 10.55 -1.74 -8.52
C GLY A 41 9.86 -0.50 -7.91
N GLY A 42 10.29 -0.04 -6.74
CA GLY A 42 9.68 1.03 -5.99
C GLY A 42 8.46 0.53 -5.22
N SER A 43 8.18 1.21 -4.13
CA SER A 43 6.96 1.05 -3.36
C SER A 43 6.39 2.43 -3.06
N VAL A 44 5.08 2.53 -3.07
CA VAL A 44 4.36 3.73 -2.68
C VAL A 44 3.82 3.52 -1.26
N MET A 45 4.10 4.45 -0.36
CA MET A 45 3.44 4.51 0.94
C MET A 45 2.19 5.35 0.80
N MET A 46 1.07 4.86 1.33
CA MET A 46 -0.22 5.53 1.27
C MET A 46 -0.85 5.55 2.65
N TRP A 47 -1.41 6.69 3.02
CA TRP A 47 -2.25 6.84 4.21
C TRP A 47 -3.70 6.97 3.76
N GLY A 48 -4.62 6.34 4.47
CA GLY A 48 -6.04 6.49 4.20
C GLY A 48 -6.90 6.22 5.41
N CYS A 49 -8.14 6.69 5.34
CA CYS A 49 -9.15 6.39 6.35
C CYS A 49 -10.42 5.82 5.73
N ILE A 50 -11.15 5.02 6.50
CA ILE A 50 -12.44 4.43 6.13
C ILE A 50 -13.44 4.73 7.24
N THR A 51 -14.65 5.08 6.84
CA THR A 51 -15.79 5.26 7.74
C THR A 51 -16.81 4.16 7.51
N TYR A 52 -17.80 4.03 8.40
CA TYR A 52 -18.87 3.06 8.23
C TYR A 52 -19.64 3.25 6.91
N ASN A 53 -19.79 4.50 6.43
CA ASN A 53 -20.60 4.81 5.26
C ASN A 53 -19.81 4.72 3.96
N SER A 54 -18.51 5.03 3.98
CA SER A 54 -17.70 5.11 2.77
C SER A 54 -16.19 5.15 3.06
N PRO A 55 -15.36 4.82 2.06
CA PRO A 55 -13.96 5.20 2.05
C PRO A 55 -13.82 6.71 2.27
N GLY A 56 -12.96 7.11 3.20
CA GLY A 56 -12.62 8.51 3.42
C GLY A 56 -11.44 8.94 2.55
N TYR A 57 -10.79 10.04 2.96
CA TYR A 57 -9.64 10.58 2.24
C TYR A 57 -8.46 9.60 2.28
N ALA A 58 -7.69 9.59 1.19
CA ALA A 58 -6.42 8.90 1.15
C ALA A 58 -5.38 9.71 0.36
N CYS A 59 -4.14 9.70 0.83
CA CYS A 59 -3.04 10.46 0.25
C CYS A 59 -1.77 9.62 0.16
N ARG A 60 -0.98 9.91 -0.89
CA ARG A 60 0.34 9.31 -1.10
C ARG A 60 1.38 10.03 -0.23
N ILE A 61 2.21 9.25 0.44
CA ILE A 61 3.38 9.74 1.18
C ILE A 61 4.60 9.64 0.26
N TYR A 62 5.26 10.77 0.00
CA TYR A 62 6.40 10.85 -0.91
C TYR A 62 7.74 10.52 -0.24
N ASP A 63 7.88 10.87 1.04
CA ASP A 63 9.13 10.69 1.80
C ASP A 63 9.32 9.26 2.36
N GLY A 64 8.43 8.32 2.00
CA GLY A 64 8.52 6.90 2.40
C GLY A 64 8.28 6.61 3.88
N THR A 65 8.26 7.61 4.74
CA THR A 65 7.88 7.51 6.16
C THR A 65 6.96 8.67 6.49
N MET A 66 5.81 8.39 7.10
CA MET A 66 4.89 9.46 7.49
C MET A 66 5.54 10.31 8.58
N LYS A 67 5.70 11.60 8.33
CA LYS A 67 6.13 12.55 9.36
C LYS A 67 4.91 13.09 10.11
N LYS A 68 5.14 13.60 11.32
CA LYS A 68 4.07 14.17 12.15
C LYS A 68 3.33 15.30 11.40
N GLU A 69 4.07 16.06 10.59
CA GLU A 69 3.56 17.16 9.79
C GLU A 69 2.58 16.68 8.71
N ASP A 70 2.87 15.54 8.06
CA ASP A 70 1.98 14.93 7.05
C ASP A 70 0.66 14.48 7.69
N TYR A 71 0.72 13.97 8.92
CA TYR A 71 -0.45 13.52 9.67
C TYR A 71 -1.33 14.71 10.09
N VAL A 72 -0.71 15.78 10.62
CA VAL A 72 -1.42 17.01 11.01
C VAL A 72 -2.07 17.70 9.81
N HIS A 73 -1.53 17.54 8.60
CA HIS A 73 -2.14 18.06 7.38
C HIS A 73 -3.30 17.18 6.88
N ALA A 74 -3.19 15.85 6.97
CA ALA A 74 -4.23 14.93 6.52
C ALA A 74 -5.48 14.90 7.44
N HIS A 75 -5.29 15.11 8.75
CA HIS A 75 -6.36 15.08 9.76
C HIS A 75 -7.49 16.12 9.59
N PRO A 76 -7.22 17.41 9.32
CA PRO A 76 -8.27 18.40 9.08
C PRO A 76 -8.96 18.20 7.73
N VAL A 77 -8.25 17.71 6.70
CA VAL A 77 -8.82 17.41 5.38
C VAL A 77 -9.81 16.25 5.46
N THR A 78 -9.48 15.21 6.24
CA THR A 78 -10.40 14.10 6.52
C THR A 78 -11.65 14.55 7.25
N MET A 79 -11.51 15.36 8.31
CA MET A 79 -12.67 15.88 9.05
C MET A 79 -13.59 16.73 8.17
N ALA A 80 -13.02 17.62 7.34
CA ALA A 80 -13.79 18.46 6.42
C ALA A 80 -14.56 17.64 5.37
N GLN A 81 -13.97 16.57 4.82
CA GLN A 81 -14.63 15.72 3.85
C GLN A 81 -15.71 14.83 4.49
N THR A 82 -15.46 14.25 5.66
CA THR A 82 -16.47 13.46 6.38
C THR A 82 -17.68 14.28 6.83
N ALA A 83 -17.51 15.58 7.08
CA ALA A 83 -18.61 16.48 7.40
C ALA A 83 -19.43 16.94 6.17
N SER A 84 -18.91 16.72 4.96
CA SER A 84 -19.51 17.17 3.69
C SER A 84 -20.30 16.09 2.94
N VAL A 85 -20.23 14.83 3.37
CA VAL A 85 -21.07 13.74 2.85
C VAL A 85 -22.40 13.77 3.61
N PRO A 86 -23.51 14.22 3.00
CA PRO A 86 -24.78 14.24 3.69
C PRO A 86 -25.26 12.79 3.90
N THR A 87 -25.64 12.49 5.14
CA THR A 87 -26.40 11.29 5.53
C THR A 87 -27.70 11.15 4.74
#